data_AF-A0A838H844-F1
#
_entry.id   AF-A0A838H844-F1
#
_cell.length_a   1.000
_cell.length_b   1.000
_cell.length_c   1.000
_cell.angle_alpha   90.00
_cell.angle_beta   90.00
_cell.angle_gamma   90.00
#
_symmetry.space_group_name_H-M   'P 1'
#
loop_
_entity.id
_entity.type
_entity.pdbx_description
1 polymer ?
#
loop_
_entity_poly.entity_id
_entity_poly.type
_entity_poly.pdbx_seq_one_letter_code
_entity_poly.pdbx_strand_id
1 'polypeptide(L)'
;MSIELTGTNASKIASGLVRARREAGSPTMGMVLTFVVVADEGSHYDALKAARAVSREHPSRVIGVIRRSARGSANLDADIRIGDGTSGEQVLLRMSGELANHPESVVLPLLLPDSPTVIWWPGKAPSNPATDPLGALAQRRITDMAALDRGRAAAMLTQATNYEPGNTDLSWTR
;
A
#
# COMPACT_ATOMS: atom_id res chain seq x y z
N MET A 1 17.69 -4.88 7.65
CA MET A 1 17.12 -5.25 8.97
C MET A 1 15.63 -5.52 8.78
N SER A 2 15.07 -6.53 9.46
CA SER A 2 13.63 -6.80 9.49
C SER A 2 13.09 -6.92 10.93
N ILE A 3 11.85 -6.50 11.15
CA ILE A 3 11.11 -6.68 12.41
C ILE A 3 9.75 -7.28 12.06
N GLU A 4 9.49 -8.46 12.60
CA GLU A 4 8.19 -9.12 12.49
C GLU A 4 7.34 -8.82 13.74
N LEU A 5 6.07 -8.48 13.52
CA LEU A 5 5.09 -8.17 14.56
C LEU A 5 3.84 -9.00 14.28
N THR A 6 3.54 -9.95 15.16
CA THR A 6 2.32 -10.79 15.08
C THR A 6 1.25 -10.27 16.04
N GLY A 7 -0.03 -10.35 15.66
CA GLY A 7 -1.14 -9.91 16.51
C GLY A 7 -0.98 -8.47 17.02
N THR A 8 -0.62 -7.55 16.11
CA THR A 8 -0.17 -6.20 16.43
C THR A 8 -1.25 -5.14 16.20
N ASN A 9 -0.88 -3.87 16.33
CA ASN A 9 -1.72 -2.72 15.99
C ASN A 9 -0.87 -1.61 15.33
N ALA A 10 -1.54 -0.62 14.73
CA ALA A 10 -0.88 0.46 14.00
C ALA A 10 0.13 1.24 14.86
N SER A 11 -0.15 1.47 16.14
CA SER A 11 0.75 2.18 17.07
C SER A 11 2.05 1.41 17.33
N LYS A 12 1.97 0.10 17.51
CA LYS A 12 3.15 -0.78 17.66
C LYS A 12 3.97 -0.83 16.38
N ILE A 13 3.34 -0.81 15.21
CA ILE A 13 4.01 -0.76 13.91
C ILE A 13 4.75 0.58 13.74
N ALA A 14 4.09 1.71 14.03
CA ALA A 14 4.70 3.04 13.99
C ALA A 14 5.91 3.14 14.93
N SER A 15 5.79 2.62 16.15
CA SER A 15 6.91 2.52 17.10
C SER A 15 8.05 1.64 16.56
N GLY A 16 7.70 0.53 15.89
CA GLY A 16 8.66 -0.36 15.24
C GLY A 16 9.45 0.32 14.13
N LEU A 17 8.80 1.15 13.31
CA LEU A 17 9.44 1.95 12.27
C LEU A 17 10.45 2.95 12.87
N VAL A 18 10.05 3.68 13.91
CA VAL A 18 10.94 4.63 14.61
C VAL A 18 12.16 3.90 15.17
N ARG A 19 11.96 2.73 15.80
CA ARG A 19 13.06 1.91 16.33
C ARG A 19 14.00 1.43 15.24
N ALA A 20 13.45 0.81 14.19
CA ALA A 20 14.24 0.32 13.06
C ALA A 20 15.09 1.43 12.42
N ARG A 21 14.53 2.64 12.29
CA ARG A 21 15.24 3.80 11.74
C ARG A 21 16.44 4.20 12.60
N ARG A 22 16.26 4.25 13.93
CA ARG A 22 17.35 4.54 14.87
C ARG A 22 18.45 3.49 14.80
N GLU A 23 18.09 2.21 14.75
CA GLU A 23 19.04 1.10 14.65
C GLU A 23 19.81 1.10 13.32
N ALA A 24 19.17 1.53 12.23
CA ALA A 24 19.82 1.72 10.94
C ALA A 24 20.75 2.94 10.87
N GLY A 25 20.85 3.74 11.95
CA GLY A 25 21.71 4.93 12.00
C GLY A 25 21.30 6.06 11.04
N SER A 26 20.06 6.05 10.53
CA SER A 26 19.56 7.02 9.55
C SER A 26 18.54 7.95 10.18
N PRO A 27 18.93 9.15 10.68
CA PRO A 27 18.02 10.00 11.45
C PRO A 27 16.85 10.56 10.62
N THR A 28 17.07 10.83 9.33
CA THR A 28 16.04 11.35 8.42
C THR A 28 16.26 10.78 7.02
N MET A 29 15.40 9.86 6.61
CA MET A 29 15.31 9.50 5.19
C MET A 29 14.52 10.62 4.52
N GLY A 30 15.13 11.32 3.56
CA GLY A 30 14.49 12.35 2.73
C GLY A 30 13.44 11.73 1.80
N MET A 31 12.44 11.09 2.38
CA MET A 31 11.38 10.38 1.68
C MET A 31 10.48 11.39 0.98
N VAL A 32 10.23 11.14 -0.29
CA VAL A 32 9.47 12.04 -1.16
C VAL A 32 8.01 11.62 -1.31
N LEU A 33 7.66 10.39 -0.88
CA LEU A 33 6.29 9.90 -0.90
C LEU A 33 6.08 8.68 0.03
N THR A 34 4.81 8.42 0.35
CA THR A 34 4.33 7.12 0.81
C THR A 34 3.67 6.38 -0.35
N PHE A 35 4.12 5.16 -0.66
CA PHE A 35 3.56 4.32 -1.71
C PHE A 35 2.79 3.14 -1.11
N VAL A 36 1.46 3.21 -1.16
CA VAL A 36 0.55 2.17 -0.68
C VAL A 36 0.23 1.21 -1.82
N VAL A 37 0.46 -0.08 -1.61
CA VAL A 37 0.23 -1.13 -2.61
C VAL A 37 -0.79 -2.11 -2.08
N VAL A 38 -1.93 -2.24 -2.74
CA VAL A 38 -3.04 -3.08 -2.27
C VAL A 38 -3.08 -4.36 -3.09
N ALA A 39 -2.83 -5.51 -2.47
CA ALA A 39 -2.78 -6.79 -3.16
C ALA A 39 -3.45 -7.90 -2.34
N ASP A 40 -3.68 -9.04 -2.98
CA ASP A 40 -4.05 -10.28 -2.30
C ASP A 40 -2.81 -11.16 -2.06
N GLU A 41 -2.98 -12.28 -1.34
CA GLU A 41 -1.86 -13.18 -1.03
C GLU A 41 -1.22 -13.79 -2.30
N GLY A 42 -1.96 -13.92 -3.40
CA GLY A 42 -1.45 -14.51 -4.65
C GLY A 42 -0.60 -13.55 -5.47
N SER A 43 -0.89 -12.24 -5.43
CA SER A 43 -0.29 -11.22 -6.28
C SER A 43 0.71 -10.30 -5.57
N HIS A 44 0.77 -10.34 -4.23
CA HIS A 44 1.57 -9.39 -3.45
C HIS A 44 3.07 -9.41 -3.78
N TYR A 45 3.64 -10.56 -4.15
CA TYR A 45 5.08 -10.68 -4.39
C TYR A 45 5.52 -9.78 -5.55
N ASP A 46 4.86 -9.88 -6.70
CA ASP A 46 5.18 -9.08 -7.89
C ASP A 46 4.86 -7.61 -7.67
N ALA A 47 3.74 -7.31 -7.01
CA ALA A 47 3.36 -5.94 -6.68
C ALA A 47 4.40 -5.24 -5.79
N LEU A 48 4.88 -5.93 -4.74
CA LEU A 48 5.93 -5.39 -3.86
C LEU A 48 7.28 -5.32 -4.55
N LYS A 49 7.61 -6.26 -5.45
CA LYS A 49 8.81 -6.20 -6.27
C LYS A 49 8.83 -4.95 -7.15
N ALA A 50 7.71 -4.62 -7.79
CA ALA A 50 7.55 -3.39 -8.56
C ALA A 50 7.66 -2.14 -7.67
N ALA A 51 7.01 -2.13 -6.51
CA ALA A 51 7.10 -1.00 -5.57
C ALA A 51 8.51 -0.78 -5.00
N ARG A 52 9.27 -1.86 -4.77
CA ARG A 52 10.69 -1.79 -4.42
C ARG A 52 11.55 -1.20 -5.53
N ALA A 53 11.18 -1.38 -6.79
CA ALA A 53 11.88 -0.73 -7.89
C ALA A 53 11.68 0.78 -7.84
N VAL A 54 10.43 1.23 -7.65
CA VAL A 54 10.11 2.65 -7.46
C VAL A 54 10.87 3.23 -6.27
N SER A 55 10.95 2.51 -5.14
CA SER A 55 11.64 3.02 -3.95
C SER A 55 13.16 3.09 -4.07
N ARG A 56 13.78 2.41 -5.04
CA ARG A 56 15.21 2.59 -5.34
C ARG A 56 15.48 3.90 -6.07
N GLU A 57 14.58 4.31 -6.95
CA GLU A 57 14.71 5.55 -7.74
C GLU A 57 14.24 6.77 -6.93
N HIS A 58 13.22 6.58 -6.10
CA HIS A 58 12.59 7.63 -5.32
C HIS A 58 12.49 7.22 -3.86
N PRO A 59 13.30 7.81 -2.95
CA PRO A 59 13.26 7.45 -1.55
C PRO A 59 11.85 7.55 -0.98
N SER A 60 11.30 6.44 -0.50
CA SER A 60 9.87 6.36 -0.17
C SER A 60 9.57 5.34 0.92
N ARG A 61 8.43 5.55 1.60
CA ARG A 61 7.84 4.54 2.49
C ARG A 61 6.88 3.68 1.68
N VAL A 62 7.21 2.41 1.48
CA VAL A 62 6.32 1.44 0.81
C VAL A 62 5.46 0.74 1.87
N ILE A 63 4.15 0.81 1.73
CA ILE A 63 3.19 0.09 2.58
C ILE A 63 2.43 -0.92 1.73
N GLY A 64 2.76 -2.19 1.86
CA GLY A 64 1.98 -3.28 1.27
C GLY A 64 0.79 -3.62 2.15
N VAL A 65 -0.41 -3.57 1.59
CA VAL A 65 -1.66 -3.95 2.26
C VAL A 65 -2.14 -5.27 1.64
N ILE A 66 -1.92 -6.38 2.34
CA ILE A 66 -2.40 -7.70 1.95
C ILE A 66 -3.70 -7.98 2.67
N ARG A 67 -4.80 -7.99 1.90
CA ARG A 67 -6.14 -8.33 2.41
C ARG A 67 -6.36 -9.82 2.29
N ARG A 68 -6.47 -10.52 3.43
CA ARG A 68 -6.86 -11.92 3.52
C ARG A 68 -8.38 -12.04 3.66
N SER A 69 -8.87 -13.24 3.94
CA SER A 69 -10.28 -13.49 4.24
C SER A 69 -10.80 -12.55 5.32
N ALA A 70 -11.92 -11.87 5.03
CA ALA A 70 -12.65 -11.06 5.99
C ALA A 70 -13.44 -11.89 7.02
N ARG A 71 -13.45 -13.22 6.87
CA ARG A 71 -14.03 -14.16 7.86
C ARG A 71 -13.01 -14.50 8.94
N GLY A 72 -13.50 -14.73 10.16
CA GLY A 72 -12.69 -15.11 11.31
C GLY A 72 -12.35 -13.93 12.21
N SER A 73 -11.43 -14.13 13.15
CA SER A 73 -10.99 -13.10 14.07
C SER A 73 -10.21 -11.99 13.36
N ALA A 74 -10.42 -10.76 13.81
CA ALA A 74 -9.60 -9.63 13.39
C ALA A 74 -8.15 -9.88 13.81
N ASN A 75 -7.23 -9.84 12.85
CA ASN A 75 -5.80 -9.99 13.11
C ASN A 75 -5.00 -9.05 12.19
N LEU A 76 -3.91 -8.51 12.74
CA LEU A 76 -2.93 -7.73 12.01
C LEU A 76 -1.55 -8.31 12.28
N ASP A 77 -0.87 -8.72 11.22
CA ASP A 77 0.56 -9.01 11.26
C ASP A 77 1.30 -8.00 10.40
N ALA A 78 2.53 -7.66 10.78
CA ALA A 78 3.37 -6.72 10.04
C ALA A 78 4.82 -7.20 9.95
N ASP A 79 5.43 -7.01 8.77
CA ASP A 79 6.89 -7.13 8.55
C ASP A 79 7.41 -5.74 8.18
N ILE A 80 8.30 -5.19 9.01
CA ILE A 80 8.97 -3.91 8.80
C ILE A 80 10.38 -4.19 8.31
N ARG A 81 10.78 -3.57 7.19
CA ARG A 81 12.13 -3.69 6.62
C ARG A 81 12.73 -2.31 6.37
N ILE A 82 14.01 -2.18 6.72
CA ILE A 82 14.83 -1.00 6.42
C ILE A 82 16.17 -1.47 5.82
N GLY A 83 16.57 -0.81 4.73
CA GLY A 83 17.87 -1.00 4.07
C GLY A 83 18.03 -2.31 3.29
N ASP A 84 16.97 -3.12 3.15
CA ASP A 84 16.99 -4.42 2.44
C ASP A 84 16.78 -4.22 0.93
N GLY A 85 17.77 -3.63 0.24
CA GLY A 85 17.70 -3.36 -1.22
C GLY A 85 16.68 -2.28 -1.62
N THR A 86 16.25 -1.47 -0.66
CA THR A 86 15.32 -0.35 -0.82
C THR A 86 15.98 0.94 -0.32
N SER A 87 15.83 2.04 -1.07
CA SER A 87 16.15 3.37 -0.54
C SER A 87 14.91 3.86 0.21
N GLY A 88 14.60 3.23 1.35
CA GLY A 88 13.26 3.38 1.91
C GLY A 88 12.94 2.51 3.10
N GLU A 89 11.75 2.75 3.64
CA GLU A 89 11.12 1.90 4.64
C GLU A 89 10.08 1.06 3.93
N GLN A 90 10.01 -0.21 4.24
CA GLN A 90 8.94 -1.07 3.76
C GLN A 90 8.17 -1.64 4.95
N VAL A 91 6.84 -1.55 4.91
CA VAL A 91 5.94 -2.22 5.84
C VAL A 91 5.02 -3.11 5.04
N LEU A 92 4.93 -4.38 5.41
CA LEU A 92 3.98 -5.31 4.82
C LEU A 92 2.94 -5.71 5.85
N LEU A 93 1.71 -5.25 5.64
CA LEU A 93 0.55 -5.49 6.49
C LEU A 93 -0.23 -6.69 5.97
N ARG A 94 -0.53 -7.64 6.86
CA ARG A 94 -1.45 -8.76 6.59
C ARG A 94 -2.65 -8.64 7.49
N MET A 95 -3.82 -8.48 6.87
CA MET A 95 -5.06 -8.16 7.56
C MET A 95 -6.08 -9.27 7.31
N SER A 96 -6.69 -9.79 8.36
CA SER A 96 -7.75 -10.81 8.27
C SER A 96 -8.91 -10.48 9.21
N GLY A 97 -10.04 -11.17 9.03
CA GLY A 97 -11.26 -10.91 9.78
C GLY A 97 -11.84 -9.54 9.45
N GLU A 98 -12.57 -8.95 10.38
CA GLU A 98 -13.20 -7.63 10.21
C GLU A 98 -12.20 -6.53 9.83
N LEU A 99 -10.97 -6.62 10.33
CA LEU A 99 -9.91 -5.66 10.03
C LEU A 99 -9.56 -5.61 8.54
N ALA A 100 -9.74 -6.70 7.78
CA ALA A 100 -9.53 -6.71 6.34
C ALA A 100 -10.49 -5.78 5.57
N ASN A 101 -11.56 -5.28 6.20
CA ASN A 101 -12.49 -4.30 5.65
C ASN A 101 -12.16 -2.85 6.02
N HIS A 102 -11.22 -2.64 6.94
CA HIS A 102 -10.85 -1.32 7.46
C HIS A 102 -9.35 -1.01 7.33
N PRO A 103 -8.73 -1.22 6.14
CA PRO A 103 -7.30 -0.99 5.97
C PRO A 103 -6.86 0.47 6.21
N GLU A 104 -7.73 1.44 5.91
CA GLU A 104 -7.50 2.87 6.10
C GLU A 104 -7.15 3.22 7.55
N SER A 105 -7.79 2.55 8.52
CA SER A 105 -7.57 2.78 9.96
C SER A 105 -6.15 2.41 10.40
N VAL A 106 -5.54 1.43 9.73
CA VAL A 106 -4.17 0.98 10.01
C VAL A 106 -3.16 1.78 9.20
N VAL A 107 -3.48 2.14 7.95
CA VAL A 107 -2.57 2.85 7.05
C VAL A 107 -2.41 4.31 7.43
N LEU A 108 -3.49 5.01 7.80
CA LEU A 108 -3.47 6.44 8.12
C LEU A 108 -2.35 6.86 9.10
N PRO A 109 -2.17 6.23 10.28
CA PRO A 109 -1.08 6.59 11.21
C PRO A 109 0.32 6.19 10.73
N LEU A 110 0.44 5.42 9.64
CA LEU A 110 1.71 5.01 9.04
C LEU A 110 2.11 5.88 7.85
N LEU A 111 1.26 6.83 7.44
CA LEU A 111 1.60 7.80 6.41
C LEU A 111 2.69 8.77 6.90
N LEU A 112 3.46 9.27 5.95
CA LEU A 112 4.37 10.39 6.20
C LEU A 112 3.57 11.70 6.14
N PRO A 113 3.66 12.57 7.16
CA PRO A 113 2.81 13.76 7.25
C PRO A 113 3.10 14.79 6.14
N ASP A 114 4.35 14.93 5.73
CA ASP A 114 4.81 16.02 4.85
C ASP A 114 5.05 15.57 3.40
N SER A 115 4.64 14.35 3.03
CA SER A 115 4.88 13.80 1.68
C SER A 115 3.58 13.29 1.05
N PRO A 116 3.42 13.40 -0.27
CA PRO A 116 2.26 12.85 -0.96
C PRO A 116 2.13 11.34 -0.74
N THR A 117 0.88 10.89 -0.66
CA THR A 117 0.50 9.49 -0.64
C THR A 117 0.02 9.08 -2.03
N VAL A 118 0.65 8.03 -2.56
CA VAL A 118 0.27 7.35 -3.80
C VAL A 118 -0.28 5.99 -3.42
N ILE A 119 -1.42 5.60 -3.96
CA ILE A 119 -1.97 4.26 -3.81
C ILE A 119 -2.07 3.56 -5.16
N TRP A 120 -1.80 2.25 -5.18
CA TRP A 120 -1.88 1.43 -6.38
C TRP A 120 -2.58 0.10 -6.13
N TRP A 121 -3.57 -0.18 -6.99
CA TRP A 121 -4.19 -1.49 -7.15
C TRP A 121 -3.66 -2.14 -8.44
N PRO A 122 -2.69 -3.08 -8.36
CA PRO A 122 -2.13 -3.80 -9.51
C PRO A 122 -3.13 -4.70 -10.24
N GLY A 123 -4.28 -5.00 -9.62
CA GLY A 123 -5.33 -5.82 -10.20
C GLY A 123 -6.70 -5.24 -9.88
N LYS A 124 -7.49 -5.96 -9.09
CA LYS A 124 -8.85 -5.52 -8.74
C LYS A 124 -8.81 -4.23 -7.91
N ALA A 125 -9.29 -3.14 -8.50
CA ALA A 125 -9.49 -1.87 -7.84
C ALA A 125 -10.94 -1.69 -7.34
N PRO A 126 -11.19 -0.75 -6.40
CA PRO A 126 -12.53 -0.27 -6.07
C PRO A 126 -13.24 0.32 -7.30
N SER A 127 -14.58 0.29 -7.30
CA SER A 127 -15.38 0.91 -8.37
C SER A 127 -15.18 2.42 -8.47
N ASN A 128 -15.05 3.10 -7.32
CA ASN A 128 -14.62 4.48 -7.24
C ASN A 128 -13.41 4.56 -6.29
N PRO A 129 -12.17 4.66 -6.83
CA PRO A 129 -10.98 4.77 -6.02
C PRO A 129 -10.93 6.01 -5.12
N ALA A 130 -11.59 7.11 -5.49
CA ALA A 130 -11.52 8.36 -4.73
C ALA A 130 -12.38 8.31 -3.46
N THR A 131 -13.52 7.62 -3.52
CA THR A 131 -14.41 7.42 -2.35
C THR A 131 -14.12 6.13 -1.57
N ASP A 132 -13.21 5.28 -2.06
CA ASP A 132 -12.71 4.15 -1.28
C ASP A 132 -12.02 4.65 -0.01
N PRO A 133 -12.31 4.11 1.19
CA PRO A 133 -11.74 4.61 2.44
C PRO A 133 -10.21 4.67 2.45
N LEU A 134 -9.55 3.72 1.81
CA LEU A 134 -8.09 3.70 1.70
C LEU A 134 -7.61 4.62 0.56
N GLY A 135 -8.34 4.65 -0.55
CA GLY A 135 -8.05 5.55 -1.67
C GLY A 135 -8.19 7.03 -1.33
N ALA A 136 -9.11 7.41 -0.45
CA ALA A 136 -9.30 8.76 0.04
C ALA A 136 -8.08 9.32 0.79
N LEU A 137 -7.17 8.46 1.26
CA LEU A 137 -5.92 8.87 1.90
C LEU A 137 -4.86 9.38 0.90
N ALA A 138 -5.05 9.11 -0.40
CA ALA A 138 -4.03 9.34 -1.42
C ALA A 138 -4.38 10.49 -2.35
N GLN A 139 -3.39 11.30 -2.70
CA GLN A 139 -3.52 12.33 -3.75
C GLN A 139 -3.42 11.70 -5.15
N ARG A 140 -2.73 10.56 -5.28
CA ARG A 140 -2.59 9.81 -6.53
C ARG A 140 -3.15 8.40 -6.36
N ARG A 141 -4.09 8.02 -7.21
CA ARG A 141 -4.77 6.71 -7.17
C ARG A 141 -4.55 6.00 -8.49
N ILE A 142 -3.79 4.92 -8.45
CA ILE A 142 -3.35 4.17 -9.63
C ILE A 142 -4.11 2.84 -9.70
N THR A 143 -4.74 2.56 -10.84
CA THR A 143 -5.40 1.29 -11.13
C THR A 143 -4.73 0.62 -12.33
N ASP A 144 -4.91 -0.70 -12.54
CA ASP A 144 -4.48 -1.38 -13.76
C ASP A 144 -5.58 -2.33 -14.24
N MET A 145 -6.52 -1.81 -15.04
CA MET A 145 -7.59 -2.64 -15.60
C MET A 145 -7.10 -3.65 -16.65
N ALA A 146 -5.95 -3.41 -17.27
CA ALA A 146 -5.38 -4.36 -18.24
C ALA A 146 -4.92 -5.65 -17.55
N ALA A 147 -4.58 -5.58 -16.25
CA ALA A 147 -4.23 -6.73 -15.42
C ALA A 147 -5.43 -7.62 -15.02
N LEU A 148 -6.68 -7.22 -15.34
CA LEU A 148 -7.85 -8.05 -15.03
C LEU A 148 -7.99 -9.22 -16.03
N ASP A 149 -8.27 -10.41 -15.50
CA ASP A 149 -8.54 -11.60 -16.32
C ASP A 149 -9.82 -11.49 -17.15
N ARG A 150 -10.84 -10.81 -16.60
CA ARG A 150 -12.18 -10.66 -17.20
C ARG A 150 -12.77 -9.30 -16.84
N GLY A 151 -13.74 -8.85 -17.65
CA GLY A 151 -14.53 -7.65 -17.32
C GLY A 151 -13.81 -6.32 -17.55
N ARG A 152 -12.72 -6.27 -18.33
CA ARG A 152 -11.93 -5.05 -18.60
C ARG A 152 -12.79 -3.90 -19.13
N ALA A 153 -13.66 -4.16 -20.11
CA ALA A 153 -14.52 -3.12 -20.67
C ALA A 153 -15.48 -2.53 -19.63
N ALA A 154 -16.07 -3.37 -18.78
CA ALA A 154 -16.95 -2.92 -17.70
C ALA A 154 -16.18 -2.13 -16.63
N ALA A 155 -14.98 -2.58 -16.26
CA ALA A 155 -14.09 -1.84 -15.36
C ALA A 155 -13.74 -0.46 -15.95
N MET A 156 -13.42 -0.40 -17.26
CA MET A 156 -13.09 0.85 -17.95
C MET A 156 -14.23 1.85 -17.91
N LEU A 157 -15.45 1.41 -18.25
CA LEU A 157 -16.63 2.27 -18.16
C LEU A 157 -16.88 2.75 -16.72
N THR A 158 -16.68 1.86 -15.73
CA THR A 158 -16.82 2.21 -14.32
C THR A 158 -15.81 3.27 -13.89
N GLN A 159 -14.53 3.08 -14.21
CA GLN A 159 -13.47 4.04 -13.87
C GLN A 159 -13.64 5.37 -14.61
N ALA A 160 -14.06 5.34 -15.88
CA ALA A 160 -14.33 6.55 -16.65
C ALA A 160 -15.50 7.36 -16.04
N THR A 161 -16.55 6.67 -15.58
CA THR A 161 -17.71 7.31 -14.93
C THR A 161 -17.37 7.89 -13.56
N ASN A 162 -16.48 7.22 -12.81
CA ASN A 162 -16.05 7.62 -11.46
C ASN A 162 -14.70 8.35 -11.46
N TYR A 163 -14.31 8.97 -12.57
CA TYR A 163 -13.04 9.65 -12.66
C TYR A 163 -13.02 10.89 -11.75
N GLU A 164 -11.95 11.00 -10.96
CA GLU A 164 -11.62 12.21 -10.21
C GLU A 164 -10.16 12.60 -10.44
N PRO A 165 -9.80 13.90 -10.37
CA PRO A 165 -8.42 14.34 -10.43
C PRO A 165 -7.54 13.56 -9.45
N GLY A 166 -6.42 13.03 -9.95
CA GLY A 166 -5.54 12.13 -9.20
C GLY A 166 -5.71 10.64 -9.54
N ASN A 167 -6.83 10.25 -10.14
CA ASN A 167 -7.03 8.90 -10.68
C ASN A 167 -6.22 8.72 -11.96
N THR A 168 -5.57 7.56 -12.10
CA THR A 168 -4.95 7.13 -13.36
C THR A 168 -4.98 5.63 -13.44
N ASP A 169 -5.46 5.12 -14.55
CA ASP A 169 -5.28 3.72 -14.86
C ASP A 169 -3.94 3.53 -15.57
N LEU A 170 -3.30 2.36 -15.51
CA LEU A 170 -2.06 2.07 -16.26
C LEU A 170 -2.33 1.44 -17.63
N SER A 171 -3.56 1.02 -17.91
CA SER A 171 -3.92 0.40 -19.20
C SER A 171 -3.69 1.32 -20.40
N TRP A 172 -3.69 2.66 -20.26
CA TRP A 172 -3.37 3.56 -21.39
C TRP A 172 -1.96 3.35 -21.95
N THR A 173 -1.08 2.68 -21.21
CA THR A 173 0.29 2.37 -21.65
C THR A 173 0.40 1.08 -22.46
N ARG A 174 -0.70 0.31 -22.63
CA ARG A 174 -0.73 -1.02 -23.24
C ARG A 174 -1.87 -1.15 -24.25
#